data_AF-A0A5C7LBW2-F1
#
_entry.id   AF-A0A5C7LBW2-F1
#
_cell.length_a   1.000
_cell.length_b   1.000
_cell.length_c   1.000
_cell.angle_alpha   90.00
_cell.angle_beta   90.00
_cell.angle_gamma   90.00
#
_symmetry.space_group_name_H-M   'P 1'
#
loop_
_entity.id
_entity.type
_entity.pdbx_description
1 polymer ?
#
loop_
_entity_poly.entity_id
_entity_poly.type
_entity_poly.pdbx_seq_one_letter_code
_entity_poly.pdbx_strand_id
1 'polypeptide(L)'
;MAKPKVRFFLEIKSGEGNSSIAAYLAEFCIGKEAWLRSQEDTGGNFHDVCEVPNFNALKMAWTLARQDSRISFDYWKRDGDRGRLRSARYLLESRRIRRTAEYRKAEAELSKRKKSGPSLDTL
;
A
#
# COMPACT_ATOMS: atom_id res chain seq x y z
N MET A 1 6.75 2.07 -27.26
CA MET A 1 6.94 0.99 -26.26
C MET A 1 5.78 1.03 -25.27
N ALA A 2 5.06 -0.07 -25.08
CA ALA A 2 4.00 -0.14 -24.08
C ALA A 2 4.60 -0.02 -22.67
N LYS A 3 3.97 0.74 -21.78
CA LYS A 3 4.42 0.81 -20.38
C LYS A 3 4.29 -0.57 -19.74
N PRO A 4 5.30 -1.04 -18.99
CA PRO A 4 5.23 -2.34 -18.33
C PRO A 4 4.04 -2.38 -17.38
N LYS A 5 3.23 -3.44 -17.48
CA LYS A 5 2.07 -3.66 -16.62
C LYS A 5 2.55 -3.87 -15.18
N VAL A 6 2.10 -3.03 -14.26
CA VAL A 6 2.43 -3.14 -12.85
C VAL A 6 1.44 -4.09 -12.19
N ARG A 7 1.95 -5.08 -11.45
CA ARG A 7 1.16 -6.04 -10.68
C ARG A 7 1.49 -5.92 -9.19
N PHE A 8 0.52 -6.18 -8.33
CA PHE A 8 0.64 -6.04 -6.88
C PHE A 8 0.31 -7.37 -6.20
N PHE A 9 1.01 -7.68 -5.12
CA PHE A 9 0.83 -8.93 -4.41
C PHE A 9 0.87 -8.73 -2.89
N LEU A 10 0.25 -9.66 -2.17
CA LEU A 10 0.28 -9.78 -0.71
C LEU A 10 0.93 -11.10 -0.32
N GLU A 11 1.69 -11.11 0.76
CA GLU A 11 2.21 -12.33 1.40
C GLU A 11 1.70 -12.37 2.84
N ILE A 12 1.16 -13.50 3.27
CA ILE A 12 0.60 -13.67 4.61
C ILE A 12 1.65 -14.26 5.53
N LYS A 13 1.87 -13.62 6.70
CA LYS A 13 2.92 -14.01 7.65
C LYS A 13 2.40 -14.70 8.92
N SER A 14 1.10 -14.64 9.21
CA SER A 14 0.50 -15.20 10.44
C SER A 14 -0.19 -16.55 10.22
N GLY A 15 0.14 -17.55 11.05
CA GLY A 15 -0.34 -18.93 10.94
C GLY A 15 -1.82 -19.17 11.30
N GLU A 16 -2.47 -18.30 12.09
CA GLU A 16 -3.87 -18.48 12.51
C GLU A 16 -4.88 -17.58 11.75
N GLY A 17 -4.40 -16.59 10.99
CA GLY A 17 -5.23 -15.65 10.24
C GLY A 17 -5.68 -16.14 8.86
N ASN A 18 -5.20 -17.29 8.39
CA ASN A 18 -5.36 -17.73 7.00
C ASN A 18 -6.85 -17.86 6.58
N SER A 19 -7.71 -18.33 7.48
CA SER A 19 -9.14 -18.51 7.21
C SER A 19 -9.91 -17.18 7.15
N SER A 20 -9.63 -16.25 8.07
CA SER A 20 -10.25 -14.91 8.09
C SER A 20 -9.80 -14.08 6.89
N ILE A 21 -8.55 -14.24 6.48
CA ILE A 21 -7.99 -13.49 5.35
C ILE A 21 -8.42 -14.10 4.02
N ALA A 22 -8.51 -15.43 3.90
CA ALA A 22 -9.03 -16.05 2.68
C ALA A 22 -10.51 -15.72 2.44
N ALA A 23 -11.35 -15.71 3.49
CA ALA A 23 -12.73 -15.23 3.41
C ALA A 23 -12.79 -13.74 3.02
N TYR A 24 -11.89 -12.94 3.59
CA TYR A 24 -11.76 -11.51 3.30
C TYR A 24 -11.29 -11.22 1.86
N LEU A 25 -10.28 -11.93 1.36
CA LEU A 25 -9.81 -11.82 -0.03
C LEU A 25 -10.89 -12.24 -1.02
N ALA A 26 -11.71 -13.23 -0.67
CA ALA A 26 -12.86 -13.66 -1.48
C ALA A 26 -13.94 -12.56 -1.59
N GLU A 27 -14.20 -11.78 -0.53
CA GLU A 27 -15.16 -10.67 -0.52
C GLU A 27 -14.76 -9.52 -1.47
N PHE A 28 -13.45 -9.32 -1.69
CA PHE A 28 -12.90 -8.31 -2.62
C PHE A 28 -12.53 -8.88 -4.00
N CYS A 29 -13.11 -10.03 -4.39
CA CYS A 29 -12.91 -10.69 -5.67
C CYS A 29 -11.45 -11.08 -5.98
N ILE A 30 -10.63 -11.34 -4.94
CA ILE A 30 -9.33 -11.97 -5.12
C ILE A 30 -9.60 -13.48 -5.15
N GLY A 31 -9.84 -13.99 -6.36
CA GLY A 31 -10.14 -15.39 -6.57
C GLY A 31 -9.05 -16.28 -5.98
N LYS A 32 -9.44 -17.45 -5.45
CA LYS A 32 -8.53 -18.50 -4.93
C LYS A 32 -7.39 -18.85 -5.92
N GLU A 33 -7.56 -18.57 -7.21
CA GLU A 33 -6.60 -18.83 -8.28
C GLU A 33 -5.45 -17.79 -8.37
N ALA A 34 -5.46 -16.73 -7.57
CA ALA A 34 -4.43 -15.68 -7.60
C ALA A 34 -3.17 -16.01 -6.76
N TRP A 35 -3.08 -17.20 -6.17
CA TRP A 35 -1.92 -17.61 -5.38
C TRP A 35 -0.77 -18.12 -6.26
N LEU A 36 0.37 -17.45 -6.14
CA LEU A 36 1.61 -17.79 -6.81
C LEU A 36 2.62 -18.26 -5.77
N ARG A 37 3.13 -19.48 -5.94
CA ARG A 37 4.13 -20.06 -5.04
C ARG A 37 5.55 -19.73 -5.51
N SER A 38 6.49 -19.72 -4.56
CA SER A 38 7.93 -19.61 -4.84
C SER A 38 8.28 -18.45 -5.78
N GLN A 39 7.71 -17.28 -5.53
CA GLN A 39 8.02 -16.08 -6.29
C GLN A 39 9.28 -15.42 -5.73
N GLU A 40 10.30 -15.25 -6.57
CA GLU A 40 11.59 -14.68 -6.18
C GLU A 40 11.51 -13.14 -6.04
N ASP A 41 12.05 -12.61 -4.95
CA ASP A 41 12.26 -11.18 -4.76
C ASP A 41 13.60 -10.70 -5.37
N THR A 42 13.86 -9.39 -5.30
CA THR A 42 15.13 -8.82 -5.77
C THR A 42 16.36 -9.24 -4.96
N GLY A 43 16.15 -9.77 -3.75
CA GLY A 43 17.20 -10.28 -2.86
C GLY A 43 17.49 -11.77 -3.03
N GLY A 44 16.74 -12.49 -3.86
CA GLY A 44 16.87 -13.93 -4.06
C GLY A 44 16.06 -14.79 -3.08
N ASN A 45 15.18 -14.18 -2.28
CA ASN A 45 14.28 -14.90 -1.38
C ASN A 45 13.00 -15.31 -2.10
N PHE A 46 12.41 -16.41 -1.67
CA PHE A 46 11.20 -16.96 -2.28
C PHE A 46 9.99 -16.73 -1.37
N HIS A 47 8.88 -16.33 -1.99
CA HIS A 47 7.65 -15.94 -1.31
C HIS A 47 6.42 -16.60 -1.92
N ASP A 48 5.49 -17.02 -1.08
CA ASP A 48 4.16 -17.44 -1.50
C ASP A 48 3.21 -16.24 -1.40
N VAL A 49 2.76 -15.76 -2.55
CA VAL A 49 2.06 -14.48 -2.66
C VAL A 49 0.73 -14.60 -3.38
N CYS A 50 -0.21 -13.74 -3.03
CA CYS A 50 -1.49 -13.61 -3.71
C CYS A 50 -1.50 -12.34 -4.54
N GLU A 51 -1.77 -12.43 -5.84
CA GLU A 51 -1.96 -11.25 -6.66
C GLU A 51 -3.25 -10.51 -6.28
N VAL A 52 -3.15 -9.19 -6.19
CA VAL A 52 -4.32 -8.33 -5.97
C VAL A 52 -4.60 -7.51 -7.24
N PRO A 53 -5.88 -7.25 -7.57
CA PRO A 53 -6.26 -6.69 -8.86
C PRO A 53 -5.72 -5.29 -9.10
N ASN A 54 -5.48 -4.53 -8.02
CA ASN A 54 -4.95 -3.17 -8.09
C ASN A 54 -4.40 -2.70 -6.73
N PHE A 55 -3.78 -1.52 -6.74
CA PHE A 55 -3.24 -0.89 -5.54
C PHE A 55 -4.30 -0.49 -4.49
N ASN A 56 -5.58 -0.31 -4.87
CA ASN A 56 -6.63 0.00 -3.90
C ASN A 56 -6.95 -1.21 -3.02
N ALA A 57 -7.03 -2.40 -3.59
CA ALA A 57 -7.18 -3.64 -2.84
C ALA A 57 -6.03 -3.83 -1.83
N LEU A 58 -4.79 -3.55 -2.24
CA LEU A 58 -3.62 -3.59 -1.37
C LEU A 58 -3.74 -2.64 -0.16
N LYS A 59 -4.22 -1.41 -0.37
CA LYS A 59 -4.42 -0.42 0.70
C LYS A 59 -5.49 -0.84 1.70
N MET A 60 -6.57 -1.48 1.22
CA MET A 60 -7.66 -1.94 2.08
C MET A 60 -7.17 -3.05 3.00
N ALA A 61 -6.50 -4.07 2.44
CA ALA A 61 -5.87 -5.14 3.21
C ALA A 61 -4.90 -4.59 4.28
N TRP A 62 -4.07 -3.60 3.92
CA TRP A 62 -3.17 -2.94 4.87
C TRP A 62 -3.92 -2.19 5.99
N THR A 63 -5.00 -1.48 5.67
CA THR A 63 -5.78 -0.72 6.65
C THR A 63 -6.37 -1.66 7.70
N LEU A 64 -6.86 -2.83 7.29
CA LEU A 64 -7.42 -3.80 8.21
C LEU A 64 -6.37 -4.54 9.03
N ALA A 65 -5.22 -4.88 8.46
CA ALA A 65 -4.10 -5.44 9.25
C ALA A 65 -3.66 -4.50 10.38
N ARG A 66 -3.89 -3.18 10.24
CA ARG A 66 -3.66 -2.21 11.32
C ARG A 66 -4.75 -2.20 12.39
N GLN A 67 -5.94 -2.68 12.07
CA GLN A 67 -7.09 -2.75 12.97
C GLN A 67 -7.15 -4.10 13.71
N ASP A 68 -6.56 -5.15 13.13
CA ASP A 68 -6.46 -6.47 13.76
C ASP A 68 -5.00 -6.93 13.81
N SER A 69 -4.41 -6.86 15.02
CA SER A 69 -3.01 -7.21 15.25
C SER A 69 -2.68 -8.69 15.06
N ARG A 70 -3.69 -9.56 14.92
CA ARG A 70 -3.49 -10.99 14.63
C ARG A 70 -3.11 -11.22 13.17
N ILE A 71 -3.27 -10.21 12.33
CA ILE A 71 -3.06 -10.27 10.90
C ILE A 71 -1.75 -9.57 10.54
N SER A 72 -0.83 -10.30 9.92
CA SER A 72 0.44 -9.75 9.42
C SER A 72 0.62 -10.06 7.93
N PHE A 73 0.98 -9.02 7.15
CA PHE A 73 1.24 -9.12 5.73
C PHE A 73 2.50 -8.40 5.30
N ASP A 74 3.19 -8.97 4.33
CA ASP A 74 4.08 -8.25 3.44
C ASP A 74 3.39 -7.96 2.11
N TYR A 75 3.91 -6.99 1.37
CA TYR A 75 3.35 -6.55 0.11
C TYR A 75 4.43 -6.28 -0.92
N TRP A 76 4.10 -6.65 -2.14
CA TRP A 76 5.05 -6.76 -3.23
C TRP A 76 4.52 -6.08 -4.48
N LYS A 77 5.46 -5.55 -5.29
CA LYS A 77 5.20 -5.03 -6.62
C LYS A 77 6.03 -5.82 -7.62
N ARG A 78 5.46 -6.11 -8.79
CA ARG A 78 6.18 -6.62 -9.96
C ARG A 78 5.97 -5.69 -11.14
N ASP A 79 7.07 -5.38 -11.84
CA ASP A 79 7.03 -4.66 -13.10
C ASP A 79 7.07 -5.69 -14.25
N GLY A 80 5.96 -5.81 -15.00
CA GLY A 80 5.78 -6.83 -16.04
C GLY A 80 5.45 -8.22 -15.50
N ASP A 81 5.30 -9.20 -16.39
CA ASP A 81 4.90 -10.56 -16.00
C ASP A 81 6.04 -11.41 -15.45
N ARG A 82 7.28 -11.10 -15.85
CA ARG A 82 8.50 -11.86 -15.49
C ARG A 82 9.46 -11.10 -14.56
N GLY A 83 9.05 -9.94 -14.05
CA GLY A 83 9.87 -9.18 -13.10
C GLY A 83 10.02 -9.90 -11.75
N ARG A 84 11.07 -9.59 -11.00
CA ARG A 84 11.20 -10.02 -9.60
C ARG A 84 10.29 -9.22 -8.68
N LEU A 85 9.90 -9.81 -7.55
CA LEU A 85 9.15 -9.10 -6.53
C LEU A 85 10.02 -8.01 -5.91
N ARG A 86 9.48 -6.80 -5.83
CA ARG A 86 10.08 -5.66 -5.14
C ARG A 86 9.23 -5.37 -3.93
N SER A 87 9.86 -5.25 -2.76
CA SER A 87 9.15 -4.82 -1.56
C SER A 87 8.45 -3.50 -1.85
N ALA A 88 7.11 -3.53 -1.80
CA ALA A 88 6.31 -2.35 -2.03
C ALA A 88 6.22 -1.50 -0.76
N ARG A 89 6.93 -1.89 0.33
CA ARG A 89 6.90 -1.24 1.65
C ARG A 89 7.04 0.27 1.60
N TYR A 90 8.00 0.69 0.79
CA TYR A 90 8.31 2.08 0.58
C TYR A 90 7.25 2.86 -0.20
N LEU A 91 6.38 2.23 -1.00
CA LEU A 91 5.36 2.95 -1.79
C LEU A 91 4.21 3.46 -0.92
N LEU A 92 3.82 2.73 0.13
CA LEU A 92 2.80 3.18 1.07
C LEU A 92 3.38 4.18 2.08
N GLU A 93 4.57 3.92 2.61
CA GLU A 93 5.27 4.83 3.52
C GLU A 93 5.65 6.16 2.84
N SER A 94 6.21 6.13 1.62
CA SER A 94 6.53 7.35 0.87
C SER A 94 5.30 8.19 0.53
N ARG A 95 4.15 7.55 0.21
CA ARG A 95 2.89 8.28 0.02
C ARG A 95 2.39 8.92 1.31
N ARG A 96 2.53 8.24 2.46
CA ARG A 96 2.20 8.82 3.77
C ARG A 96 3.08 10.04 4.04
N ILE A 97 4.40 9.90 3.87
CA ILE A 97 5.37 11.00 4.02
C ILE A 97 5.01 12.17 3.11
N ARG A 98 4.70 11.89 1.83
CA ARG A 98 4.30 12.91 0.85
C ARG A 98 3.01 13.64 1.26
N ARG A 99 1.96 12.91 1.69
CA ARG A 99 0.72 13.53 2.18
C ARG A 99 0.95 14.39 3.41
N THR A 100 1.78 13.93 4.36
CA THR A 100 2.13 14.71 5.54
C THR A 100 2.89 15.98 5.17
N ALA A 101 3.81 15.91 4.20
CA ALA A 101 4.52 17.08 3.70
C ALA A 101 3.58 18.07 2.99
N GLU A 102 2.67 17.57 2.14
CA GLU A 102 1.66 18.39 1.46
C GLU A 102 0.72 19.08 2.45
N TYR A 103 0.26 18.37 3.48
CA TYR A 103 -0.57 18.92 4.56
C TYR A 103 0.15 20.03 5.34
N ARG A 104 1.40 19.77 5.79
CA ARG A 104 2.20 20.78 6.51
C ARG A 104 2.44 22.03 5.66
N LYS A 105 2.66 21.86 4.35
CA LYS A 105 2.80 22.99 3.42
C LYS A 105 1.51 23.81 3.33
N ALA A 106 0.36 23.14 3.22
CA ALA A 106 -0.95 23.81 3.20
C ALA A 106 -1.26 24.54 4.51
N GLU A 107 -0.93 23.94 5.65
CA GLU A 107 -1.08 24.56 6.97
C GLU A 107 -0.18 25.80 7.14
N ALA A 108 1.06 25.75 6.65
CA ALA A 108 1.97 26.88 6.63
C ALA A 108 1.46 28.02 5.73
N GLU A 109 0.93 27.70 4.54
CA GLU A 109 0.29 28.67 3.63
C GLU A 109 -0.91 29.37 4.29
N LEU A 110 -1.78 28.61 4.94
CA LEU A 110 -2.93 29.15 5.67
C LEU A 110 -2.49 30.05 6.84
N SER A 111 -1.45 29.65 7.56
CA SER A 111 -0.88 30.44 8.66
C SER A 111 -0.26 31.76 8.18
N LYS A 112 0.40 31.77 7.02
CA LYS A 112 0.91 33.00 6.39
C LYS A 112 -0.23 33.95 6.02
N ARG A 113 -1.31 33.43 5.41
CA ARG A 113 -2.48 34.24 5.04
C ARG A 113 -3.18 34.87 6.25
N LYS A 114 -3.23 34.16 7.39
CA LYS A 114 -3.76 34.73 8.64
C LYS A 114 -2.89 35.87 9.19
N LYS A 115 -1.58 35.82 9.03
CA LYS A 115 -0.65 36.89 9.46
C LYS A 115 -0.64 38.09 8.52
N SER A 116 -0.97 37.90 7.25
CA SER A 116 -1.05 38.97 6.24
C SER A 116 -2.47 39.53 6.06
N GLY A 117 -3.42 39.17 6.94
CA GLY A 117 -4.72 39.83 6.96
C GLY A 117 -4.57 41.32 7.31
N PRO A 118 -5.45 42.20 6.80
CA PRO A 118 -5.34 43.63 7.05
C PRO A 118 -5.32 43.88 8.56
N SER A 119 -4.29 44.61 9.03
CA SER A 119 -4.29 45.18 10.37
C SER A 119 -5.52 46.07 10.48
N LEU A 120 -6.29 45.86 11.55
CA LEU A 120 -7.45 46.67 11.92
C LEU A 120 -7.02 48.05 12.49
N ASP A 121 -5.73 48.41 12.45
CA ASP A 121 -5.19 49.68 12.94
C ASP A 121 -5.27 50.82 11.90
N THR A 122 -6.24 50.78 11.01
CA THR A 122 -6.55 51.91 10.10
C THR A 122 -8.05 52.14 10.00
N LEU A 123 -8.67 52.36 11.16
CA LEU A 123 -9.96 53.05 11.29
C LEU A 123 -9.82 54.21 12.24
#